data_AF-A0A6C0CKG8-F1
#
_entry.id   AF-A0A6C0CKG8-F1
#
_cell.length_a   1.000
_cell.length_b   1.000
_cell.length_c   1.000
_cell.angle_alpha   90.00
_cell.angle_beta   90.00
_cell.angle_gamma   90.00
#
_symmetry.space_group_name_H-M   'P 1'
#
loop_
_entity.id
_entity.type
_entity.pdbx_description
1 polymer ?
#
loop_
_entity_poly.entity_id
_entity_poly.type
_entity_poly.pdbx_seq_one_letter_code
_entity_poly.pdbx_strand_id
1 'polypeptide(L)'
;MKITNSLFIPRISFSVSKEDLRQYFTKYGLVCRVDFVSFNNNNGVGRRVYIHYQWYNFQSDMEIAIVKNGQYEIQNEKLGSLKIFKNKNPVPFTELNLDQVAYNTIFIGDVVQEQNKKIENLESKIQALETLVESLTRNNKNSVDL
;
A
#
# COMPACT_ATOMS: atom_id res chain seq x y z
N MET A 1 -18.66 10.05 6.05
CA MET A 1 -18.16 8.75 5.52
C MET A 1 -18.05 8.90 4.02
N LYS A 2 -16.88 8.69 3.39
CA LYS A 2 -16.77 8.79 1.93
C LYS A 2 -17.53 7.63 1.28
N ILE A 3 -18.38 7.93 0.32
CA ILE A 3 -19.05 6.92 -0.50
C ILE A 3 -17.99 6.32 -1.43
N THR A 4 -17.79 5.01 -1.37
CA THR A 4 -16.83 4.29 -2.20
C THR A 4 -17.54 3.19 -2.98
N ASN A 5 -17.21 3.07 -4.26
CA ASN A 5 -17.72 2.03 -5.15
C ASN A 5 -16.80 0.80 -5.11
N SER A 6 -16.25 0.48 -3.93
CA SER A 6 -15.30 -0.62 -3.79
C SER A 6 -15.45 -1.39 -2.49
N LEU A 7 -15.12 -2.67 -2.59
CA LEU A 7 -15.25 -3.65 -1.52
C LEU A 7 -13.88 -4.20 -1.15
N PHE A 8 -13.76 -4.65 0.10
CA PHE A 8 -12.57 -5.26 0.65
C PHE A 8 -12.89 -6.66 1.17
N ILE A 9 -12.06 -7.64 0.78
CA ILE A 9 -12.12 -9.01 1.26
C ILE A 9 -10.76 -9.32 1.91
N PRO A 10 -10.68 -9.48 3.24
CA PRO A 10 -9.39 -9.57 3.94
C PRO A 10 -8.68 -10.90 3.71
N ARG A 11 -9.43 -11.97 3.40
CA ARG A 11 -8.88 -13.30 3.21
C ARG A 11 -9.65 -14.05 2.14
N ILE A 12 -8.90 -14.61 1.18
CA ILE A 12 -9.44 -15.47 0.14
C ILE A 12 -8.47 -16.61 -0.18
N SER A 13 -8.98 -17.76 -0.61
CA SER A 13 -8.15 -18.86 -1.10
C SER A 13 -7.34 -18.44 -2.32
N PHE A 14 -6.13 -19.00 -2.48
CA PHE A 14 -5.28 -18.81 -3.66
C PHE A 14 -5.86 -19.44 -4.94
N SER A 15 -6.75 -20.43 -4.79
CA SER A 15 -7.43 -21.09 -5.92
C SER A 15 -8.46 -20.20 -6.62
N VAL A 16 -8.96 -19.15 -5.95
CA VAL A 16 -9.96 -18.25 -6.53
C VAL A 16 -9.30 -17.33 -7.56
N SER A 17 -9.87 -17.25 -8.75
CA SER A 17 -9.41 -16.36 -9.81
C SER A 17 -10.10 -15.00 -9.77
N LYS A 18 -9.55 -14.01 -10.50
CA LYS A 18 -10.21 -12.71 -10.69
C LYS A 18 -11.55 -12.86 -11.42
N GLU A 19 -11.65 -13.83 -12.31
CA GLU A 19 -12.86 -14.07 -13.10
C GLU A 19 -13.98 -14.65 -12.24
N ASP A 20 -13.67 -15.55 -11.31
CA ASP A 20 -14.66 -16.08 -10.35
C ASP A 20 -15.29 -14.97 -9.51
N LEU A 21 -14.45 -14.03 -9.07
CA LEU A 21 -14.90 -12.85 -8.33
C LEU A 21 -15.73 -11.93 -9.23
N ARG A 22 -15.28 -11.66 -10.45
CA ARG A 22 -16.04 -10.81 -11.39
C ARG A 22 -17.44 -11.39 -11.65
N GLN A 23 -17.52 -12.69 -11.94
CA GLN A 23 -18.78 -13.38 -12.19
C GLN A 23 -19.71 -13.32 -10.97
N TYR A 24 -19.19 -13.58 -9.77
CA TYR A 24 -20.03 -13.54 -8.57
C TYR A 24 -20.50 -12.13 -8.23
N PHE A 25 -19.61 -11.13 -8.31
CA PHE A 25 -19.89 -9.78 -7.84
C PHE A 25 -20.64 -8.91 -8.87
N THR A 26 -20.79 -9.37 -10.11
CA THR A 26 -21.55 -8.63 -11.14
C THR A 26 -23.02 -8.39 -10.78
N LYS A 27 -23.59 -9.20 -9.87
CA LYS A 27 -24.98 -9.01 -9.37
C LYS A 27 -25.17 -7.73 -8.55
N TYR A 28 -24.08 -7.16 -8.03
CA TYR A 28 -24.10 -5.94 -7.22
C TYR A 28 -23.67 -4.71 -8.01
N GLY A 29 -23.22 -4.88 -9.25
CA GLY A 29 -22.75 -3.79 -10.08
C GLY A 29 -21.81 -4.22 -11.20
N LEU A 30 -21.38 -3.26 -12.02
CA LEU A 30 -20.40 -3.49 -13.08
C LEU A 30 -18.98 -3.45 -12.49
N VAL A 31 -18.35 -4.62 -12.32
CA VAL A 31 -16.98 -4.76 -11.81
C VAL A 31 -15.97 -4.37 -12.90
N CYS A 32 -15.21 -3.29 -12.67
CA CYS A 32 -14.19 -2.84 -13.62
C CYS A 32 -12.79 -3.37 -13.29
N ARG A 33 -12.46 -3.56 -12.00
CA ARG A 33 -11.12 -3.97 -11.57
C ARG A 33 -11.18 -4.86 -10.33
N VAL A 34 -10.31 -5.88 -10.32
CA VAL A 34 -10.10 -6.77 -9.17
C VAL A 34 -8.61 -6.84 -8.89
N ASP A 35 -8.24 -6.44 -7.67
CA ASP A 35 -6.85 -6.36 -7.23
C ASP A 35 -6.59 -7.38 -6.13
N PHE A 36 -5.64 -8.28 -6.37
CA PHE A 36 -5.13 -9.20 -5.36
C PHE A 36 -3.88 -8.62 -4.72
N VAL A 37 -3.84 -8.66 -3.40
CA VAL A 37 -2.66 -8.24 -2.63
C VAL A 37 -2.28 -9.37 -1.69
N SER A 38 -1.08 -9.90 -1.85
CA SER A 38 -0.53 -10.86 -0.89
C SER A 38 -0.09 -10.14 0.39
N PHE A 39 -0.17 -10.83 1.52
CA PHE A 39 0.39 -10.36 2.78
C PHE A 39 1.04 -11.52 3.51
N ASN A 40 2.10 -11.23 4.25
CA ASN A 40 2.76 -12.21 5.10
C ASN A 40 2.43 -11.90 6.56
N ASN A 41 2.20 -12.94 7.35
CA ASN A 41 1.98 -12.88 8.79
C ASN A 41 2.72 -14.07 9.42
N ASN A 42 2.89 -14.07 10.74
CA ASN A 42 3.42 -15.17 11.53
C ASN A 42 2.69 -16.51 11.28
N ASN A 43 1.44 -16.45 10.79
CA ASN A 43 0.62 -17.61 10.43
C ASN A 43 0.69 -17.99 8.93
N GLY A 44 1.67 -17.46 8.21
CA GLY A 44 1.92 -17.74 6.79
C GLY A 44 1.42 -16.65 5.84
N VAL A 45 1.45 -16.98 4.54
CA VAL A 45 1.08 -16.08 3.46
C VAL A 45 -0.42 -16.12 3.22
N GLY A 46 -1.06 -14.94 3.24
CA GLY A 46 -2.46 -14.75 2.89
C GLY A 46 -2.63 -13.87 1.67
N ARG A 47 -3.86 -13.82 1.15
CA ARG A 47 -4.25 -12.96 0.04
C ARG A 47 -5.54 -12.22 0.37
N ARG A 48 -5.53 -10.91 0.13
CA ARG A 48 -6.70 -10.03 0.24
C ARG A 48 -7.10 -9.51 -1.13
N VAL A 49 -8.33 -9.05 -1.24
CA VAL A 49 -8.93 -8.62 -2.50
C VAL A 49 -9.55 -7.25 -2.35
N TYR A 50 -9.40 -6.43 -3.38
CA TYR A 50 -10.19 -5.23 -3.57
C TYR A 50 -11.00 -5.37 -4.87
N ILE A 51 -12.31 -5.13 -4.78
CA ILE A 51 -13.22 -5.17 -5.92
C ILE A 51 -13.66 -3.75 -6.17
N HIS A 52 -13.46 -3.27 -7.40
CA HIS A 52 -13.80 -1.93 -7.82
C HIS A 52 -14.92 -1.99 -8.86
N TYR A 53 -15.93 -1.15 -8.65
CA TYR A 53 -17.08 -1.05 -9.52
C TYR A 53 -17.04 0.25 -10.31
N GLN A 54 -17.34 0.16 -11.61
CA GLN A 54 -17.68 1.32 -12.43
C GLN A 54 -19.09 1.82 -12.06
N TRP A 55 -20.02 0.89 -11.86
CA TRP A 55 -21.36 1.16 -11.34
C TRP A 55 -21.68 0.19 -10.21
N TYR A 56 -22.22 0.68 -9.09
CA TYR A 56 -22.48 -0.12 -7.88
C TYR A 56 -23.88 0.14 -7.35
N ASN A 57 -24.61 -0.94 -7.04
CA ASN A 57 -25.95 -0.88 -6.47
C ASN A 57 -25.88 -0.69 -4.95
N PHE A 58 -26.01 0.57 -4.52
CA PHE A 58 -26.05 0.95 -3.11
C PHE A 58 -27.30 0.51 -2.35
N GLN A 59 -28.32 -0.01 -3.04
CA GLN A 59 -29.53 -0.55 -2.43
C GLN A 59 -29.51 -2.08 -2.31
N SER A 60 -28.39 -2.72 -2.64
CA SER A 60 -28.22 -4.16 -2.48
C SER A 60 -28.29 -4.58 -1.02
N ASP A 61 -28.75 -5.82 -0.79
CA ASP A 61 -28.73 -6.50 0.51
C ASP A 61 -27.33 -6.48 1.14
N MET A 62 -26.29 -6.69 0.31
CA MET A 62 -24.89 -6.58 0.71
C MET A 62 -24.55 -5.18 1.25
N GLU A 63 -24.83 -4.12 0.52
CA GLU A 63 -24.50 -2.76 0.96
C GLU A 63 -25.24 -2.42 2.26
N ILE A 64 -26.53 -2.75 2.35
CA ILE A 64 -27.35 -2.54 3.55
C ILE A 64 -26.73 -3.26 4.74
N ALA A 65 -26.32 -4.52 4.58
CA ALA A 65 -25.69 -5.30 5.64
C ALA A 65 -24.31 -4.75 6.04
N ILE A 66 -23.48 -4.32 5.07
CA ILE A 66 -22.19 -3.71 5.36
C ILE A 66 -22.37 -2.39 6.12
N VAL A 67 -23.34 -1.56 5.76
CA VAL A 67 -23.62 -0.31 6.44
C VAL A 67 -24.13 -0.56 7.86
N LYS A 68 -25.00 -1.55 8.05
CA LYS A 68 -25.62 -1.87 9.35
C LYS A 68 -24.67 -2.60 10.30
N ASN A 69 -23.96 -3.61 9.80
CA ASN A 69 -23.18 -4.57 10.60
C ASN A 69 -21.66 -4.39 10.46
N GLY A 70 -21.22 -3.49 9.57
CA GLY A 70 -19.80 -3.30 9.22
C GLY A 70 -19.24 -4.34 8.27
N GLN A 71 -19.96 -5.44 8.02
CA GLN A 71 -19.54 -6.56 7.17
C GLN A 71 -20.73 -7.31 6.56
N TYR A 72 -20.47 -8.07 5.50
CA TYR A 72 -21.39 -9.03 4.90
C TYR A 72 -20.65 -10.34 4.65
N GLU A 73 -21.27 -11.47 4.99
CA GLU A 73 -20.69 -12.79 4.82
C GLU A 73 -21.43 -13.55 3.72
N ILE A 74 -20.67 -14.19 2.85
CA ILE A 74 -21.22 -15.05 1.80
C ILE A 74 -20.66 -16.46 1.95
N GLN A 75 -21.48 -17.43 1.58
CA GLN A 75 -21.03 -18.79 1.26
C GLN A 75 -21.32 -19.04 -0.21
N ASN A 76 -20.30 -19.51 -0.92
CA ASN A 76 -20.41 -19.89 -2.32
C ASN A 76 -19.55 -21.13 -2.57
N GLU A 77 -20.03 -22.06 -3.39
CA GLU A 77 -19.32 -23.31 -3.67
C GLU A 77 -17.91 -23.10 -4.25
N LYS A 78 -17.76 -22.07 -5.10
CA LYS A 78 -16.48 -21.76 -5.78
C LYS A 78 -15.60 -20.82 -4.97
N LEU A 79 -16.19 -19.83 -4.30
CA LEU A 79 -15.44 -18.82 -3.54
C LEU A 79 -15.18 -19.20 -2.08
N GLY A 80 -15.90 -20.18 -1.54
CA GLY A 80 -15.90 -20.53 -0.12
C GLY A 80 -16.69 -19.54 0.74
N SER A 81 -16.37 -19.51 2.04
CA SER A 81 -16.87 -18.46 2.95
C SER A 81 -15.99 -17.22 2.83
N LEU A 82 -16.60 -16.08 2.50
CA LEU A 82 -15.92 -14.80 2.41
C LEU A 82 -16.60 -13.76 3.29
N LYS A 83 -15.77 -12.98 3.99
CA LYS A 83 -16.20 -11.78 4.71
C LYS A 83 -15.88 -10.55 3.86
N ILE A 84 -16.86 -9.69 3.68
CA ILE A 84 -16.80 -8.53 2.79
C ILE A 84 -17.03 -7.29 3.62
N PHE A 85 -16.21 -6.27 3.38
CA PHE A 85 -16.21 -5.00 4.11
C PHE A 85 -16.25 -3.84 3.12
N LYS A 86 -16.67 -2.67 3.61
CA LYS A 86 -16.51 -1.43 2.85
C LYS A 86 -15.02 -1.11 2.70
N ASN A 87 -14.57 -0.81 1.49
CA ASN A 87 -13.21 -0.34 1.30
C ASN A 87 -13.11 1.12 1.78
N LYS A 88 -12.40 1.33 2.89
CA LYS A 88 -12.20 2.66 3.50
C LYS A 88 -11.17 3.51 2.77
N ASN A 89 -10.20 2.87 2.10
CA ASN A 89 -9.09 3.50 1.40
C ASN A 89 -9.00 2.96 -0.03
N PRO A 90 -9.96 3.30 -0.90
CA PRO A 90 -9.92 2.88 -2.30
C PRO A 90 -8.67 3.43 -2.98
N VAL A 91 -7.85 2.52 -3.54
CA VAL A 91 -6.76 2.93 -4.42
C VAL A 91 -7.39 3.55 -5.68
N PRO A 92 -7.10 4.82 -6.00
CA PRO A 92 -7.67 5.49 -7.17
C PRO A 92 -7.30 4.74 -8.46
N PHE A 93 -8.10 4.94 -9.50
CA PHE A 93 -7.73 4.47 -10.83
C PHE A 93 -6.55 5.31 -11.30
N THR A 94 -5.37 4.71 -11.44
CA THR A 94 -4.22 5.36 -12.06
C THR A 94 -4.23 5.00 -13.55
N GLU A 95 -4.49 5.98 -14.41
CA GLU A 95 -4.24 5.92 -15.85
C GLU A 95 -2.72 5.97 -16.15
N LEU A 96 -1.88 5.44 -15.28
CA LEU A 96 -0.45 5.43 -15.51
C LEU A 96 -0.18 4.37 -16.56
N ASN A 97 0.13 4.84 -17.78
CA ASN A 97 0.64 3.98 -18.83
C ASN A 97 1.90 3.28 -18.32
N LEU A 98 2.14 2.05 -18.77
CA LEU A 98 3.29 1.22 -18.33
C LEU A 98 4.62 2.00 -18.36
N ASP A 99 4.76 2.88 -19.36
CA ASP A 99 5.91 3.77 -19.56
C ASP A 99 6.07 4.83 -18.46
N GLN A 100 4.97 5.35 -17.90
CA GLN A 100 5.01 6.30 -16.78
C GLN A 100 5.37 5.61 -15.46
N VAL A 101 4.98 4.34 -15.28
CA VAL A 101 5.40 3.54 -14.12
C VAL A 101 6.90 3.21 -14.22
N ALA A 102 7.37 2.86 -15.41
CA ALA A 102 8.79 2.64 -15.68
C ALA A 102 9.60 3.93 -15.47
N TYR A 103 9.12 5.07 -16.00
CA TYR A 103 9.76 6.38 -15.84
C TYR A 103 9.84 6.80 -14.37
N ASN A 104 8.75 6.66 -13.61
CA ASN A 104 8.76 6.98 -12.17
C ASN A 104 9.71 6.08 -11.38
N THR A 105 9.88 4.83 -11.77
CA THR A 105 10.81 3.90 -11.10
C THR A 105 12.26 4.29 -11.36
N ILE A 106 12.59 4.65 -12.60
CA ILE A 106 13.93 5.11 -13.00
C ILE A 106 14.24 6.45 -12.31
N PHE A 107 13.30 7.40 -12.37
CA PHE A 107 13.47 8.72 -11.76
C PHE A 107 13.67 8.65 -10.23
N ILE A 108 12.95 7.77 -9.54
CA ILE A 108 13.16 7.54 -8.10
C ILE A 108 14.56 6.97 -7.84
N GLY A 109 15.03 6.04 -8.68
CA GLY A 109 16.39 5.50 -8.59
C GLY A 109 17.46 6.59 -8.69
N ASP A 110 17.34 7.47 -9.69
CA ASP A 110 18.27 8.57 -9.91
C ASP A 110 18.25 9.59 -8.77
N VAL A 111 17.05 9.95 -8.27
CA VAL A 111 16.90 10.87 -7.12
C VAL A 111 17.49 10.28 -5.84
N VAL A 112 17.26 9.00 -5.57
CA VAL A 112 17.84 8.32 -4.39
C VAL A 112 19.36 8.27 -4.49
N GLN A 113 19.91 8.00 -5.68
CA GLN A 113 21.35 7.99 -5.89
C GLN A 113 21.95 9.39 -5.70
N GLU A 114 21.28 10.45 -6.18
CA GLU A 114 21.72 11.82 -5.98
C GLU A 114 21.64 12.25 -4.51
N GLN A 115 20.59 11.81 -3.79
CA GLN A 115 20.46 12.03 -2.36
C GLN A 115 21.53 11.29 -1.56
N ASN A 116 21.88 10.05 -1.92
CA ASN A 116 22.97 9.30 -1.27
C ASN A 116 24.32 10.03 -1.41
N LYS A 117 24.63 10.57 -2.60
CA LYS A 117 25.84 11.38 -2.80
C LYS A 117 25.86 12.64 -1.92
N LYS A 118 24.71 13.28 -1.72
CA LYS A 118 24.59 14.44 -0.83
C LYS A 118 24.80 14.05 0.63
N ILE A 119 24.27 12.90 1.05
CA ILE A 119 24.47 12.36 2.39
C ILE A 119 25.95 12.07 2.63
N GLU A 120 26.63 11.35 1.73
CA GLU A 120 28.07 11.04 1.85
C GLU A 120 28.93 12.31 1.98
N ASN A 121 28.60 13.36 1.22
CA ASN A 121 29.30 14.65 1.29
C ASN A 121 29.05 15.35 2.63
N LEU A 122 27.81 15.34 3.13
CA LEU A 122 27.47 15.91 4.43
C LEU A 122 28.15 15.14 5.57
N GLU A 123 28.18 13.81 5.52
CA GLU A 123 28.90 12.97 6.49
C GLU A 123 30.39 13.27 6.51
N SER A 124 31.02 13.40 5.33
CA SER A 124 32.43 13.78 5.22
C SER A 124 32.72 15.15 5.84
N LYS A 125 31.82 16.12 5.65
CA LYS A 125 31.95 17.46 6.26
C LYS A 125 31.77 17.43 7.76
N ILE A 126 30.83 16.63 8.28
CA ILE A 126 30.63 16.44 9.72
C ILE A 126 31.90 15.86 10.35
N GLN A 127 32.47 14.81 9.75
CA GLN A 127 33.68 14.17 10.27
C GLN A 127 34.90 15.12 10.28
N ALA A 128 35.03 15.96 9.26
CA ALA A 128 36.07 16.98 9.22
C ALA A 128 35.90 18.04 10.32
N LEU A 129 34.66 18.46 10.59
CA LEU A 129 34.33 19.39 11.67
C LEU A 129 34.58 18.77 13.06
N GLU A 130 34.20 17.51 13.26
CA GLU A 130 34.47 16.78 14.51
C GLU A 130 35.97 16.72 14.80
N THR A 131 36.77 16.38 13.78
CA THR A 131 38.24 16.34 13.89
C THR A 131 38.82 17.71 14.24
N LEU A 132 38.30 18.78 13.64
CA LEU A 132 38.73 20.15 13.93
C LEU A 132 38.39 20.54 15.37
N VAL A 133 37.17 20.27 15.83
CA VAL A 133 36.72 20.56 17.19
C VAL A 133 37.57 19.80 18.22
N GLU A 134 37.88 18.53 17.97
CA GLU A 134 38.78 17.75 18.84
C GLU A 134 40.17 18.38 18.93
N SER A 135 40.74 18.81 17.80
CA SER A 135 42.07 19.44 17.78
C SER A 135 42.12 20.77 18.55
N LEU A 136 41.09 21.60 18.40
CA LEU A 136 40.97 22.87 19.12
C LEU A 136 40.77 22.65 20.62
N THR A 137 39.99 21.63 20.99
CA THR A 137 39.74 21.28 22.39
C THR A 137 41.00 20.74 23.07
N ARG A 138 41.84 19.97 22.36
CA ARG A 138 43.15 19.53 22.88
C ARG A 138 44.15 20.68 23.02
N ASN A 139 44.21 21.58 22.03
CA ASN A 139 45.10 22.73 22.08
C ASN A 139 44.76 23.70 23.21
N ASN A 140 43.47 23.93 23.48
CA ASN A 140 43.04 24.79 24.58
C ASN A 140 43.31 24.20 25.98
N LYS A 141 43.30 22.87 26.14
CA LYS A 141 43.69 22.24 27.42
C LYS A 141 45.18 22.44 27.72
N ASN A 142 46.04 22.32 26.71
CA ASN A 142 47.48 22.48 26.87
C ASN A 142 47.93 23.93 27.15
N SER A 143 47.09 24.93 26.88
CA SER A 143 47.37 26.35 27.14
C SER A 143 46.87 26.87 28.49
N VAL A 144 46.13 26.06 29.26
CA VAL A 144 45.61 26.44 30.60
C VAL A 144 46.48 25.86 31.73
N ASP A 145 47.36 24.91 31.42
CA ASP A 145 48.28 24.25 32.37
C ASP A 145 49.71 24.86 32.38
N LEU A 146 49.89 26.09 31.88
CA LEU A 146 51.13 26.90 31.93
C LEU A 146 50.88 28.23 32.64
#